data_AF-A0A976HR29-F1
#
_entry.id   AF-A0A976HR29-F1
#
_cell.length_a   1.000
_cell.length_b   1.000
_cell.length_c   1.000
_cell.angle_alpha   90.00
_cell.angle_beta   90.00
_cell.angle_gamma   90.00
#
_symmetry.space_group_name_H-M   'P 1'
#
loop_
_entity.id
_entity.type
_entity.pdbx_description
1 polymer ?
#
loop_
_entity_poly.entity_id
_entity_poly.type
_entity_poly.pdbx_seq_one_letter_code
_entity_poly.pdbx_strand_id
1 'polypeptide(L)'
;MTAYPSLTLLAALALNLALAGTASAQIIPTGTPAADITLSTAITDWRIFVTCSVLDPSTHRLVLDALAEDTAAATAILTANQVPAGAISAFKAAASPDALTPAPDTPFEEVAKLCATQADWSARWREGRLTPLAQSLPLVFPKAQP
;
A
#
# COMPACT_ATOMS: atom_id res chain seq x y z
N MET A 1 9.94 -25.13 -39.54
CA MET A 1 10.34 -24.49 -38.28
C MET A 1 9.79 -23.07 -38.29
N THR A 2 8.58 -22.87 -37.78
CA THR A 2 7.92 -21.57 -37.72
C THR A 2 7.81 -21.18 -36.25
N ALA A 3 8.63 -20.22 -35.85
CA ALA A 3 8.62 -19.65 -34.51
C ALA A 3 7.35 -18.80 -34.32
N TYR A 4 6.70 -18.95 -33.16
CA TYR A 4 5.61 -18.10 -32.69
C TYR A 4 6.19 -17.05 -31.72
N PRO A 5 6.74 -15.90 -32.17
CA PRO A 5 7.26 -14.88 -31.26
C PRO A 5 6.14 -14.05 -30.59
N SER A 6 4.88 -14.20 -31.02
CA SER A 6 3.77 -13.34 -30.61
C SER A 6 3.12 -13.73 -29.28
N LEU A 7 3.18 -15.00 -28.88
CA LEU A 7 2.56 -15.50 -27.64
C LEU A 7 3.33 -15.09 -26.38
N THR A 8 4.67 -15.09 -26.45
CA THR A 8 5.53 -14.69 -25.33
C THR A 8 5.45 -13.20 -25.04
N LEU A 9 5.29 -12.37 -26.09
CA LEU A 9 5.14 -10.93 -25.94
C LEU A 9 3.79 -10.56 -25.28
N LEU A 10 2.72 -11.25 -25.64
CA LEU A 10 1.39 -11.06 -25.05
C LEU A 10 1.32 -11.52 -23.60
N ALA A 11 1.97 -12.64 -23.26
CA ALA A 11 2.08 -13.09 -21.87
C ALA A 11 2.89 -12.09 -21.02
N ALA A 12 4.01 -11.57 -21.54
CA ALA A 12 4.81 -10.55 -20.85
C ALA A 12 4.08 -9.21 -20.71
N LEU A 13 3.26 -8.81 -21.69
CA LEU A 13 2.44 -7.59 -21.61
C LEU A 13 1.29 -7.77 -20.61
N ALA A 14 0.59 -8.91 -20.63
CA ALA A 14 -0.48 -9.22 -19.69
C ALA A 14 0.03 -9.32 -18.26
N LEU A 15 1.24 -9.84 -18.05
CA LEU A 15 1.88 -9.91 -16.74
C LEU A 15 2.32 -8.52 -16.26
N ASN A 16 2.89 -7.67 -17.13
CA ASN A 16 3.18 -6.27 -16.77
C ASN A 16 1.89 -5.46 -16.52
N LEU A 17 0.79 -5.72 -17.22
CA LEU A 17 -0.51 -5.09 -16.96
C LEU A 17 -1.19 -5.66 -15.71
N ALA A 18 -0.96 -6.93 -15.34
CA ALA A 18 -1.46 -7.51 -14.11
C ALA A 18 -0.69 -7.01 -12.87
N LEU A 19 0.63 -6.86 -12.97
CA LEU A 19 1.45 -6.25 -11.91
C LEU A 19 1.29 -4.72 -11.84
N ALA A 20 1.03 -4.03 -12.96
CA ALA A 20 0.59 -2.64 -12.96
C ALA A 20 -0.90 -2.48 -12.57
N GLY A 21 -1.63 -3.60 -12.51
CA GLY A 21 -3.08 -3.69 -12.50
C GLY A 21 -3.75 -3.55 -11.14
N THR A 22 -3.10 -3.04 -10.10
CA THR A 22 -3.76 -2.56 -8.86
C THR A 22 -2.95 -1.46 -8.17
N ALA A 23 -2.13 -0.73 -8.92
CA ALA A 23 -1.62 0.57 -8.49
C ALA A 23 -2.50 1.71 -9.01
N SER A 24 -3.81 1.49 -9.12
CA SER A 24 -4.71 2.62 -8.91
C SER A 24 -4.46 3.03 -7.46
N ALA A 25 -3.80 4.17 -7.25
CA ALA A 25 -3.92 4.87 -5.98
C ALA A 25 -5.43 5.00 -5.76
N GLN A 26 -5.99 4.12 -4.94
CA GLN A 26 -7.40 4.13 -4.62
C GLN A 26 -7.58 5.43 -3.85
N ILE A 27 -8.02 6.47 -4.56
CA ILE A 27 -8.39 7.72 -3.93
C ILE A 27 -9.51 7.36 -2.98
N ILE A 28 -9.22 7.43 -1.68
CA ILE A 28 -10.22 7.25 -0.64
C ILE A 28 -10.88 8.61 -0.50
N PRO A 29 -12.15 8.79 -0.94
CA PRO A 29 -12.75 10.11 -1.01
C PRO A 29 -13.18 10.55 0.38
N THR A 30 -12.30 11.19 1.14
CA THR A 30 -12.63 11.72 2.47
C THR A 30 -13.33 13.08 2.39
N GLY A 31 -13.44 13.65 1.19
CA GLY A 31 -13.94 15.01 0.97
C GLY A 31 -12.87 16.08 1.20
N THR A 32 -11.62 15.69 1.49
CA THR A 32 -10.48 16.60 1.66
C THR A 32 -9.34 16.12 0.76
N PRO A 33 -9.07 16.78 -0.37
CA PRO A 33 -8.07 16.31 -1.33
C PRO A 33 -6.68 16.03 -0.73
N ALA A 34 -6.27 16.83 0.26
CA ALA A 34 -5.01 16.62 0.96
C ALA A 34 -5.00 15.32 1.78
N ALA A 35 -6.10 14.97 2.46
CA ALA A 35 -6.22 13.72 3.19
C ALA A 35 -6.30 12.52 2.24
N ASP A 36 -7.02 12.64 1.12
CA ASP A 36 -7.08 11.59 0.09
C ASP A 36 -5.68 11.23 -0.44
N ILE A 37 -4.85 12.25 -0.71
CA ILE A 37 -3.45 12.09 -1.13
C ILE A 37 -2.63 11.43 -0.02
N THR A 38 -2.72 11.92 1.23
CA THR A 38 -1.98 11.34 2.36
C THR A 38 -2.29 9.86 2.56
N LEU A 39 -3.58 9.48 2.52
CA LEU A 39 -4.00 8.08 2.63
C LEU A 39 -3.45 7.24 1.47
N SER A 40 -3.56 7.74 0.24
CA SER A 40 -3.10 7.03 -0.96
C SER A 40 -1.58 6.80 -0.96
N THR A 41 -0.81 7.80 -0.51
CA THR A 41 0.65 7.70 -0.37
C THR A 41 1.02 6.67 0.71
N ALA A 42 0.37 6.73 1.87
CA ALA A 42 0.63 5.76 2.94
C ALA A 42 0.32 4.32 2.52
N ILE A 43 -0.79 4.08 1.80
CA ILE A 43 -1.10 2.75 1.25
C ILE A 43 0.00 2.28 0.28
N THR A 44 0.56 3.18 -0.52
CA THR A 44 1.66 2.86 -1.44
C THR A 44 2.93 2.48 -0.67
N ASP A 45 3.28 3.23 0.36
CA ASP A 45 4.41 2.90 1.26
C ASP A 45 4.20 1.53 1.92
N TRP A 46 3.03 1.32 2.52
CA TRP A 46 2.67 0.07 3.17
C TRP A 46 2.69 -1.13 2.23
N ARG A 47 2.24 -0.98 0.98
CA ARG A 47 2.32 -2.05 -0.03
C ARG A 47 3.75 -2.51 -0.25
N ILE A 48 4.71 -1.58 -0.36
CA ILE A 48 6.12 -1.93 -0.53
C ILE A 48 6.63 -2.70 0.69
N PHE A 49 6.36 -2.22 1.90
CA PHE A 49 6.86 -2.88 3.12
C PHE A 49 6.22 -4.25 3.34
N VAL A 50 4.89 -4.37 3.17
CA VAL A 50 4.18 -5.65 3.31
C VAL A 50 4.68 -6.63 2.26
N THR A 51 4.74 -6.22 0.99
CA THR A 51 5.19 -7.09 -0.11
C THR A 51 6.64 -7.52 0.06
N CYS A 52 7.56 -6.63 0.41
CA CYS A 52 8.97 -6.97 0.45
C CYS A 52 9.42 -7.64 1.74
N SER A 53 8.68 -7.43 2.83
CA SER A 53 8.95 -8.13 4.08
C SER A 53 8.59 -9.61 4.01
N VAL A 54 7.77 -10.10 3.07
CA VAL A 54 7.49 -11.55 2.93
C VAL A 54 8.75 -12.39 2.71
N LEU A 55 9.83 -11.77 2.23
CA LEU A 55 11.13 -12.41 2.01
C LEU A 55 11.91 -12.64 3.32
N ASP A 56 11.49 -12.03 4.43
CA ASP A 56 12.03 -12.19 5.78
C ASP A 56 10.88 -12.31 6.81
N PRO A 57 10.53 -13.53 7.24
CA PRO A 57 9.40 -13.76 8.14
C PRO A 57 9.43 -12.97 9.45
N SER A 58 10.63 -12.67 9.97
CA SER A 58 10.79 -11.93 11.22
C SER A 58 10.42 -10.45 11.05
N THR A 59 10.88 -9.84 9.97
CA THR A 59 10.50 -8.48 9.57
C THR A 59 9.04 -8.41 9.15
N HIS A 60 8.52 -9.43 8.45
CA HIS A 60 7.13 -9.45 7.99
C HIS A 60 6.13 -9.27 9.11
N ARG A 61 6.28 -10.02 10.21
CA ARG A 61 5.40 -9.89 11.36
C ARG A 61 5.42 -8.47 11.94
N LEU A 62 6.60 -7.87 12.09
CA LEU A 62 6.73 -6.52 12.61
C LEU A 62 6.07 -5.47 11.70
N VAL A 63 6.16 -5.65 10.38
CA VAL A 63 5.49 -4.80 9.40
C VAL A 63 3.97 -4.91 9.52
N LEU A 64 3.43 -6.13 9.68
CA LEU A 64 1.99 -6.32 9.84
C LEU A 64 1.45 -5.74 11.15
N ASP A 65 2.19 -5.87 12.25
CA ASP A 65 1.82 -5.28 13.54
C ASP A 65 1.75 -3.74 13.43
N ALA A 66 2.76 -3.12 12.82
CA ALA A 66 2.80 -1.66 12.64
C ALA A 66 1.74 -1.16 11.65
N LEU A 67 1.44 -1.91 10.58
CA LEU A 67 0.34 -1.61 9.67
C LEU A 67 -1.00 -1.59 10.42
N ALA A 68 -1.23 -2.54 11.32
CA ALA A 68 -2.44 -2.60 12.12
C ALA A 68 -2.55 -1.40 13.06
N GLU A 69 -1.45 -1.01 13.71
CA GLU A 69 -1.38 0.18 14.57
C GLU A 69 -1.65 1.47 13.80
N ASP A 70 -0.99 1.69 12.66
CA ASP A 70 -1.15 2.89 11.84
C ASP A 70 -2.56 2.97 11.24
N THR A 71 -3.13 1.84 10.80
CA THR A 71 -4.51 1.76 10.31
C THR A 71 -5.52 2.08 11.41
N ALA A 72 -5.29 1.61 12.64
CA ALA A 72 -6.15 1.91 13.78
C ALA A 72 -6.10 3.40 14.14
N ALA A 73 -4.90 3.98 14.22
CA ALA A 73 -4.70 5.41 14.49
C ALA A 73 -5.35 6.29 13.41
N ALA A 74 -5.12 5.96 12.13
CA ALA A 74 -5.75 6.63 11.01
C ALA A 74 -7.28 6.55 11.10
N THR A 75 -7.84 5.37 11.35
CA THR A 75 -9.30 5.18 11.50
C THR A 75 -9.87 6.07 12.61
N ALA A 76 -9.18 6.20 13.74
CA ALA A 76 -9.60 7.07 14.84
C ALA A 76 -9.63 8.54 14.41
N ILE A 77 -8.61 9.01 13.70
CA ILE A 77 -8.51 10.38 13.19
C ILE A 77 -9.59 10.66 12.13
N LEU A 78 -9.79 9.74 11.18
CA LEU A 78 -10.84 9.86 10.17
C LEU A 78 -12.23 9.94 10.81
N THR A 79 -12.48 9.12 11.84
CA THR A 79 -13.73 9.14 12.61
C THR A 79 -13.91 10.47 13.34
N ALA A 80 -12.87 10.96 14.01
CA ALA A 80 -12.90 12.24 14.71
C ALA A 80 -13.16 13.44 13.78
N ASN A 81 -12.72 13.34 12.52
CA ASN A 81 -12.95 14.35 11.48
C ASN A 81 -14.22 14.10 10.66
N GLN A 82 -15.14 13.24 11.15
CA GLN A 82 -16.43 12.99 10.53
C GLN A 82 -16.34 12.51 9.07
N VAL A 83 -15.25 11.84 8.70
CA VAL A 83 -15.10 11.25 7.37
C VAL A 83 -16.20 10.19 7.17
N PRO A 84 -16.85 10.14 5.99
CA PRO A 84 -17.92 9.18 5.75
C PRO A 84 -17.50 7.74 6.05
N ALA A 85 -18.35 6.97 6.74
CA ALA A 85 -18.06 5.58 7.11
C ALA A 85 -17.70 4.69 5.90
N GLY A 86 -18.27 4.97 4.73
CA GLY A 86 -17.91 4.30 3.48
C GLY A 86 -16.46 4.56 3.05
N ALA A 87 -15.96 5.78 3.20
CA ALA A 87 -14.56 6.12 2.91
C ALA A 87 -13.60 5.49 3.93
N ILE A 88 -13.96 5.50 5.22
CA ILE A 88 -13.19 4.80 6.26
C ILE A 88 -13.11 3.30 5.98
N SER A 89 -14.23 2.69 5.56
CA SER A 89 -14.28 1.27 5.19
C SER A 89 -13.42 0.97 3.97
N ALA A 90 -13.46 1.85 2.95
CA ALA A 90 -12.61 1.73 1.76
C ALA A 90 -11.12 1.85 2.10
N PHE A 91 -10.73 2.77 3.00
CA PHE A 91 -9.37 2.85 3.52
C PHE A 91 -8.95 1.55 4.21
N LYS A 92 -9.75 1.05 5.15
CA LYS A 92 -9.44 -0.19 5.88
C LYS A 92 -9.32 -1.39 4.95
N ALA A 93 -10.16 -1.47 3.92
CA ALA A 93 -10.06 -2.51 2.90
C ALA A 93 -8.73 -2.42 2.13
N ALA A 94 -8.36 -1.22 1.69
CA ALA A 94 -7.09 -0.98 1.00
C ALA A 94 -5.86 -1.23 1.88
N ALA A 95 -5.96 -0.94 3.19
CA ALA A 95 -4.90 -1.13 4.17
C ALA A 95 -4.84 -2.55 4.75
N SER A 96 -5.72 -3.46 4.32
CA SER A 96 -5.73 -4.82 4.87
C SER A 96 -4.48 -5.60 4.42
N PRO A 97 -3.93 -6.49 5.27
CA PRO A 97 -2.81 -7.34 4.88
C PRO A 97 -3.08 -8.11 3.57
N ASP A 98 -4.29 -8.63 3.40
CA ASP A 98 -4.70 -9.36 2.20
C ASP A 98 -4.70 -8.49 0.93
N ALA A 99 -5.01 -7.20 1.04
CA ALA A 99 -4.99 -6.27 -0.10
C ALA A 99 -3.57 -5.76 -0.44
N LEU A 100 -2.62 -5.90 0.48
CA LEU A 100 -1.24 -5.41 0.33
C LEU A 100 -0.23 -6.52 0.08
N THR A 101 -0.58 -7.76 0.40
CA THR A 101 0.25 -8.94 0.16
C THR A 101 0.05 -9.42 -1.28
N PRO A 102 1.11 -9.85 -1.98
CA PRO A 102 0.97 -10.52 -3.27
C PRO A 102 0.00 -11.71 -3.18
N ALA A 103 -0.67 -12.03 -4.28
CA ALA A 103 -1.53 -13.20 -4.34
C ALA A 103 -0.73 -14.48 -3.98
N PRO A 104 -1.33 -15.50 -3.34
CA PRO A 104 -0.60 -16.69 -2.89
C PRO A 104 0.13 -17.47 -4.00
N ASP A 105 -0.34 -17.35 -5.24
CA ASP A 105 0.23 -17.96 -6.44
C ASP A 105 1.27 -17.07 -7.14
N THR A 106 1.55 -15.87 -6.61
CA THR A 106 2.59 -14.98 -7.14
C THR A 106 3.96 -15.66 -7.01
N PRO A 107 4.71 -15.85 -8.11
CA PRO A 107 6.03 -16.47 -8.05
C PRO A 107 6.99 -15.66 -7.18
N PHE A 108 7.80 -16.35 -6.38
CA PHE A 108 8.83 -15.73 -5.53
C PHE A 108 9.77 -14.82 -6.33
N GLU A 109 10.14 -15.22 -7.55
CA GLU A 109 11.03 -14.42 -8.42
C GLU A 109 10.44 -13.07 -8.80
N GLU A 110 9.12 -12.97 -8.95
CA GLU A 110 8.44 -11.71 -9.27
C GLU A 110 8.46 -10.77 -8.06
N VAL A 111 8.18 -11.30 -6.87
CA VAL A 111 8.28 -10.56 -5.61
C VAL A 111 9.73 -10.10 -5.39
N ALA A 112 10.71 -10.99 -5.56
CA ALA A 112 12.12 -10.66 -5.41
C ALA A 112 12.56 -9.57 -6.40
N LYS A 113 12.11 -9.65 -7.66
CA LYS A 113 12.40 -8.63 -8.69
C LYS A 113 11.80 -7.28 -8.33
N LEU A 114 10.54 -7.25 -7.87
CA LEU A 114 9.91 -6.02 -7.39
C LEU A 114 10.71 -5.41 -6.24
N CYS A 115 11.08 -6.22 -5.25
CA CYS A 115 11.83 -5.75 -4.09
C CYS A 115 13.25 -5.32 -4.42
N ALA A 116 13.87 -5.89 -5.46
CA ALA A 116 15.14 -5.40 -5.99
C ALA A 116 15.02 -3.99 -6.60
N THR A 117 13.87 -3.61 -7.16
CA THR A 117 13.63 -2.22 -7.62
C THR A 117 13.45 -1.25 -6.45
N GLN A 118 13.14 -1.78 -5.26
CA GLN A 118 12.99 -1.03 -4.01
C GLN A 118 14.17 -1.32 -3.09
N ALA A 119 15.41 -1.33 -3.60
CA ALA A 119 16.59 -1.84 -2.89
C ALA A 119 16.82 -1.24 -1.48
N ASP A 120 16.29 -0.04 -1.21
CA ASP A 120 16.38 0.64 0.08
C ASP A 120 15.19 0.38 1.03
N TRP A 121 14.22 -0.47 0.67
CA TRP A 121 12.97 -0.67 1.43
C TRP A 121 13.25 -1.06 2.88
N SER A 122 14.24 -1.93 3.12
CA SER A 122 14.57 -2.42 4.46
C SER A 122 15.27 -1.36 5.30
N ALA A 123 16.02 -0.45 4.67
CA ALA A 123 16.56 0.73 5.33
C ALA A 123 15.44 1.71 5.67
N ARG A 124 14.55 2.02 4.72
CA ARG A 124 13.37 2.86 4.94
C ARG A 124 12.50 2.35 6.09
N TRP A 125 12.24 1.04 6.13
CA TRP A 125 11.50 0.41 7.23
C TRP A 125 12.19 0.63 8.59
N ARG A 126 13.48 0.32 8.70
CA ARG A 126 14.24 0.48 9.96
C ARG A 126 14.38 1.93 10.41
N GLU A 127 14.42 2.86 9.46
CA GLU A 127 14.52 4.30 9.71
C GLU A 127 13.15 4.95 9.95
N GLY A 128 12.05 4.20 9.85
CA GLY A 128 10.70 4.76 9.95
C GLY A 128 10.35 5.73 8.81
N ARG A 129 10.95 5.56 7.63
CA ARG A 129 10.68 6.36 6.42
C ARG A 129 9.46 5.83 5.69
N LEU A 130 8.31 6.01 6.31
CA LEU A 130 6.98 5.84 5.74
C LEU A 130 6.18 7.12 5.96
N THR A 131 5.06 7.29 5.27
CA THR A 131 4.05 8.30 5.60
C THR A 131 3.30 7.89 6.87
N PRO A 132 3.59 8.45 8.06
CA PRO A 132 2.98 8.01 9.30
C PRO A 132 1.61 8.66 9.46
N LEU A 133 0.53 7.89 9.27
CA LEU A 133 -0.82 8.45 9.18
C LEU A 133 -1.24 9.17 10.46
N ALA A 134 -0.84 8.66 11.62
CA ALA A 134 -1.11 9.30 12.91
C ALA A 134 -0.58 10.74 13.01
N GLN A 135 0.51 11.06 12.30
CA GLN A 135 1.14 12.39 12.34
C GLN A 135 0.79 13.23 11.12
N SER A 136 0.61 12.61 9.94
CA SER A 136 0.29 13.31 8.70
C SER A 136 -1.19 13.71 8.60
N LEU A 137 -2.12 12.84 9.00
CA LEU A 137 -3.56 13.11 8.85
C LEU A 137 -4.04 14.35 9.64
N PRO A 138 -3.61 14.60 10.89
CA PRO A 138 -4.01 15.80 11.61
C PRO A 138 -3.58 17.11 10.96
N LEU A 139 -2.57 17.09 10.08
CA LEU A 139 -2.06 18.27 9.39
C LEU A 139 -2.87 18.62 8.13
N VAL A 140 -3.63 17.66 7.60
CA VAL A 140 -4.37 17.80 6.33
C VAL A 140 -5.87 17.91 6.52
N PHE A 141 -6.38 17.61 7.71
CA PHE A 141 -7.74 18.01 8.08
C PHE A 141 -7.77 19.49 8.48
N PRO A 142 -8.78 20.26 8.03
CA PRO A 142 -8.94 21.64 8.49
C PRO A 142 -9.07 21.64 10.02
N LYS A 143 -8.34 22.54 10.70
CA LYS A 143 -8.52 22.74 12.13
C LYS A 143 -10.01 23.01 12.38
N ALA A 144 -10.61 22.26 13.32
CA ALA A 144 -11.95 22.55 13.78
C ALA A 144 -12.02 24.05 14.12
N GLN A 145 -12.79 24.81 13.33
CA GLN A 145 -13.11 26.18 13.72
C GLN A 145 -13.95 26.08 14.99
N PRO A 146 -13.58 26.80 16.06
CA PRO A 146 -14.35 26.83 17.30
C PRO A 146 -15.77 27.37 17.07
#